data_AF-A0A8A3P1P6-F1
#
_entry.id   AF-A0A8A3P1P6-F1
#
_cell.length_a   1.000
_cell.length_b   1.000
_cell.length_c   1.000
_cell.angle_alpha   90.00
_cell.angle_beta   90.00
_cell.angle_gamma   90.00
#
_symmetry.space_group_name_H-M   'P 1'
#
loop_
_entity.id
_entity.type
_entity.pdbx_description
1 polymer ?
#
loop_
_entity_poly.entity_id
_entity_poly.type
_entity_poly.pdbx_seq_one_letter_code
_entity_poly.pdbx_strand_id
1 'polypeptide(L)'
;MVSQSNIVAANSIVAIGATVAVALRVVSRALIKSFGADDWLVLAALPLGWGMAICTIIAVHYGLGKHAPSVPPENLVSFIKVYFVTELIRACAMGLIKISILLLYVRIFGPLRYFRILAYNLGAFTVAFAIIVVFVCAFQCLPVAYQWDRTIEGGRCIDSWLFFAVGACFDVLVDLALLILPLPAIWKLQLSILQKLSLIAIFCLGSLTCVFSLIRLIAVVQGKDVPDSTSTLGILAIWSTAEPCLGIVSTCLPTYKPLFIKVFGHKKDIGSPGANISIGGNSTFRRKFNKNGSRVVLTSSTENEEGLELVYSRKNLMPLKTSAAVRGDSTPQGLDIPINSIHVQTKVNSSWSHNV
;
A
#
# COMPACT_ATOMS: atom_id res chain seq x y z
N MET A 1 -35.10 11.54 2.05
CA MET A 1 -35.17 10.10 2.38
C MET A 1 -34.29 9.34 1.39
N VAL A 2 -33.37 8.50 1.86
CA VAL A 2 -32.54 7.67 0.99
C VAL A 2 -33.30 6.39 0.67
N SER A 3 -33.54 6.10 -0.60
CA SER A 3 -34.19 4.85 -0.99
C SER A 3 -33.33 3.66 -0.59
N GLN A 4 -33.94 2.59 -0.07
CA GLN A 4 -33.26 1.35 0.27
C GLN A 4 -32.46 0.77 -0.92
N SER A 5 -32.99 0.92 -2.14
CA SER A 5 -32.30 0.52 -3.37
C SER A 5 -31.00 1.30 -3.59
N ASN A 6 -30.98 2.59 -3.24
CA ASN A 6 -29.77 3.42 -3.36
C ASN A 6 -28.71 2.98 -2.36
N ILE A 7 -29.11 2.56 -1.15
CA ILE A 7 -28.18 2.03 -0.15
C ILE A 7 -27.52 0.76 -0.70
N VAL A 8 -28.30 -0.20 -1.19
CA VAL A 8 -27.76 -1.46 -1.73
C VAL A 8 -26.85 -1.22 -2.94
N ALA A 9 -27.28 -0.37 -3.87
CA ALA A 9 -26.50 -0.03 -5.05
C ALA A 9 -25.16 0.63 -4.71
N ALA A 10 -25.17 1.64 -3.83
CA ALA A 10 -23.96 2.35 -3.42
C ALA A 10 -22.94 1.41 -2.74
N ASN A 11 -23.40 0.58 -1.79
CA ASN A 11 -22.54 -0.38 -1.10
C ASN A 11 -21.93 -1.41 -2.07
N SER A 12 -22.73 -1.90 -3.01
CA SER A 12 -22.29 -2.88 -4.01
C SER A 12 -21.23 -2.29 -4.95
N ILE A 13 -21.46 -1.08 -5.46
CA ILE A 13 -20.52 -0.38 -6.35
C ILE A 13 -19.16 -0.18 -5.66
N VAL A 14 -19.19 0.27 -4.40
CA VAL A 14 -17.97 0.57 -3.66
C VAL A 14 -17.19 -0.70 -3.29
N ALA A 15 -17.87 -1.79 -2.93
CA ALA A 15 -17.24 -3.10 -2.69
C ALA A 15 -16.62 -3.72 -3.96
N ILE A 16 -17.32 -3.60 -5.10
CA ILE A 16 -16.79 -4.03 -6.41
C ILE A 16 -15.55 -3.19 -6.76
N GLY A 17 -15.62 -1.86 -6.59
CA GLY A 17 -14.48 -0.97 -6.81
C GLY A 17 -13.24 -1.34 -5.99
N ALA A 18 -13.43 -1.67 -4.71
CA ALA A 18 -12.35 -2.16 -3.85
C ALA A 18 -11.76 -3.48 -4.36
N THR A 19 -12.61 -4.41 -4.83
CA THR A 19 -12.17 -5.70 -5.40
C THR A 19 -11.32 -5.51 -6.65
N VAL A 20 -11.77 -4.64 -7.57
CA VAL A 20 -11.02 -4.30 -8.79
C VAL A 20 -9.67 -3.68 -8.43
N ALA A 21 -9.62 -2.79 -7.43
CA ALA A 21 -8.38 -2.19 -6.98
C ALA A 21 -7.38 -3.23 -6.42
N VAL A 22 -7.85 -4.16 -5.58
CA VAL A 22 -7.01 -5.24 -5.06
C VAL A 22 -6.54 -6.17 -6.19
N ALA A 23 -7.40 -6.52 -7.13
CA ALA A 23 -7.03 -7.33 -8.28
C ALA A 23 -5.92 -6.67 -9.10
N LEU A 24 -6.07 -5.38 -9.43
CA LEU A 24 -5.04 -4.60 -10.12
C LEU A 24 -3.72 -4.59 -9.35
N ARG A 25 -3.78 -4.44 -8.02
CA ARG A 25 -2.60 -4.49 -7.16
C ARG A 25 -1.90 -5.85 -7.24
N VAL A 26 -2.63 -6.96 -7.15
CA VAL A 26 -2.07 -8.31 -7.26
C VAL A 26 -1.40 -8.53 -8.61
N VAL A 27 -2.05 -8.13 -9.72
CA VAL A 27 -1.45 -8.20 -11.06
C VAL A 27 -0.17 -7.36 -11.13
N SER A 28 -0.21 -6.14 -10.60
CA SER A 28 0.94 -5.25 -10.57
C SER A 28 2.14 -5.84 -9.82
N ARG A 29 1.89 -6.48 -8.66
CA ARG A 29 2.93 -7.13 -7.86
C ARG A 29 3.44 -8.42 -8.49
N ALA A 30 2.57 -9.19 -9.12
CA ALA A 30 2.95 -10.37 -9.89
C ALA A 30 3.91 -10.01 -11.04
N LEU A 31 3.73 -8.86 -11.71
CA LEU A 31 4.64 -8.39 -12.76
C LEU A 31 6.05 -8.07 -12.25
N ILE A 32 6.19 -7.52 -11.04
CA ILE A 32 7.49 -7.21 -10.42
C ILE A 32 8.04 -8.39 -9.59
N LYS A 33 7.23 -9.45 -9.37
CA LYS A 33 7.54 -10.58 -8.48
C LYS A 33 7.97 -10.14 -7.06
N SER A 34 7.33 -9.10 -6.52
CA SER A 34 7.68 -8.54 -5.21
C SER A 34 6.44 -8.30 -4.37
N PHE A 35 6.11 -9.27 -3.52
CA PHE A 35 5.06 -9.17 -2.51
C PHE A 35 5.65 -8.68 -1.19
N GLY A 36 5.01 -7.69 -0.58
CA GLY A 36 5.33 -7.19 0.76
C GLY A 36 4.26 -7.59 1.78
N ALA A 37 4.54 -7.34 3.06
CA ALA A 37 3.58 -7.53 4.13
C ALA A 37 2.30 -6.67 3.94
N ASP A 38 2.45 -5.49 3.32
CA ASP A 38 1.34 -4.61 2.98
C ASP A 38 0.36 -5.25 1.97
N ASP A 39 0.83 -6.11 1.07
CA ASP A 39 -0.04 -6.80 0.11
C ASP A 39 -0.96 -7.82 0.81
N TRP A 40 -0.45 -8.54 1.80
CA TRP A 40 -1.21 -9.54 2.56
C TRP A 40 -2.27 -8.90 3.46
N LEU A 41 -1.96 -7.76 4.09
CA LEU A 41 -2.92 -7.05 4.93
C LEU A 41 -4.10 -6.51 4.12
N VAL A 42 -3.84 -5.97 2.92
CA VAL A 42 -4.92 -5.52 2.02
C VAL A 42 -5.78 -6.69 1.55
N LEU A 43 -5.16 -7.83 1.22
CA LEU A 43 -5.90 -9.06 0.86
C LEU A 43 -6.76 -9.56 2.02
N ALA A 44 -6.28 -9.44 3.26
CA ALA A 44 -7.06 -9.77 4.46
C ALA A 44 -8.17 -8.73 4.76
N ALA A 45 -7.98 -7.47 4.40
CA ALA A 45 -8.99 -6.41 4.57
C ALA A 45 -10.15 -6.52 3.58
N LEU A 46 -9.91 -7.04 2.37
CA LEU A 46 -10.94 -7.19 1.33
C LEU A 46 -12.19 -8.00 1.76
N PRO A 47 -12.08 -9.21 2.36
CA PRO A 47 -13.24 -9.96 2.81
C PRO A 47 -14.00 -9.23 3.94
N LEU A 48 -13.31 -8.44 4.77
CA LEU A 48 -13.98 -7.60 5.78
C LEU A 48 -14.77 -6.46 5.13
N GLY A 49 -14.24 -5.84 4.07
CA GLY A 49 -14.96 -4.86 3.25
C GLY A 49 -16.24 -5.42 2.63
N TRP A 50 -16.17 -6.65 2.08
CA TRP A 50 -17.36 -7.37 1.62
C TRP A 50 -18.32 -7.71 2.76
N GLY A 51 -17.78 -8.12 3.92
CA GLY A 51 -18.55 -8.37 5.13
C GLY A 51 -19.39 -7.15 5.55
N MET A 52 -18.82 -5.95 5.49
CA MET A 52 -19.54 -4.69 5.75
C MET A 52 -20.69 -4.47 4.76
N ALA A 53 -20.44 -4.66 3.45
CA ALA A 53 -21.45 -4.51 2.43
C ALA A 53 -22.60 -5.51 2.63
N ILE A 54 -22.29 -6.77 2.92
CA ILE A 54 -23.28 -7.83 3.20
C ILE A 54 -24.08 -7.50 4.46
N CYS A 55 -23.44 -7.12 5.56
CA CYS A 55 -24.15 -6.74 6.79
C CYS A 55 -25.06 -5.54 6.56
N THR A 56 -24.64 -4.57 5.74
CA THR A 56 -25.48 -3.41 5.40
C THR A 56 -26.71 -3.83 4.59
N ILE A 57 -26.57 -4.76 3.63
CA ILE A 57 -27.71 -5.29 2.87
C ILE A 57 -28.68 -6.02 3.81
N ILE A 58 -28.16 -6.86 4.71
CA ILE A 58 -28.97 -7.54 5.72
C ILE A 58 -29.69 -6.53 6.63
N ALA A 59 -29.01 -5.46 7.05
CA ALA A 59 -29.61 -4.41 7.86
C ALA A 59 -30.76 -3.68 7.12
N VAL A 60 -30.64 -3.48 5.80
CA VAL A 60 -31.73 -2.95 4.96
C VAL A 60 -32.96 -3.85 4.99
N HIS A 61 -32.78 -5.17 4.96
CA HIS A 61 -33.90 -6.11 5.11
C HIS A 61 -34.61 -5.98 6.46
N TYR A 62 -33.86 -5.75 7.55
CA TYR A 62 -34.42 -5.56 8.89
C TYR A 62 -34.97 -4.16 9.17
N GLY A 63 -34.92 -3.23 8.20
CA GLY A 63 -35.58 -1.93 8.31
C GLY A 63 -34.63 -0.72 8.26
N LEU A 64 -33.34 -0.90 7.98
CA LEU A 64 -32.42 0.24 7.76
C LEU A 64 -32.95 1.12 6.62
N GLY A 65 -33.06 2.43 6.89
CA GLY A 65 -33.58 3.43 5.96
C GLY A 65 -35.10 3.70 6.03
N LYS A 66 -35.87 2.96 6.84
CA LYS A 66 -37.31 3.24 7.12
C LYS A 66 -37.47 4.05 8.40
N HIS A 67 -38.48 4.91 8.54
CA HIS A 67 -38.69 5.68 9.79
C HIS A 67 -38.75 4.76 11.02
N ALA A 68 -38.17 5.20 12.15
CA ALA A 68 -38.08 4.43 13.41
C ALA A 68 -39.41 3.78 13.84
N PRO A 69 -40.56 4.48 13.81
CA PRO A 69 -41.85 3.87 14.17
C PRO A 69 -42.40 2.87 13.13
N SER A 70 -41.85 2.83 11.92
CA SER A 70 -42.28 1.92 10.85
C SER A 70 -41.52 0.59 10.85
N VAL A 71 -40.57 0.39 11.78
CA VAL A 71 -39.79 -0.85 11.90
C VAL A 71 -40.52 -1.79 12.87
N PRO A 72 -40.89 -3.01 12.44
CA PRO A 72 -41.53 -3.99 13.33
C PRO A 72 -40.64 -4.31 14.53
N PRO A 73 -41.17 -4.39 15.76
CA PRO A 73 -40.37 -4.64 16.97
C PRO A 73 -39.66 -6.00 16.93
N GLU A 74 -40.24 -6.99 16.23
CA GLU A 74 -39.65 -8.29 15.94
C GLU A 74 -38.32 -8.23 15.17
N ASN A 75 -38.12 -7.19 14.34
CA ASN A 75 -36.90 -7.01 13.56
C ASN A 75 -35.80 -6.28 14.33
N LEU A 76 -36.13 -5.63 15.46
CA LEU A 76 -35.20 -4.81 16.22
C LEU A 76 -34.04 -5.63 16.81
N VAL A 77 -34.33 -6.81 17.34
CA VAL A 77 -33.32 -7.72 17.90
C VAL A 77 -32.32 -8.17 16.82
N SER A 78 -32.83 -8.54 15.64
CA SER A 78 -32.01 -8.93 14.51
C SER A 78 -31.16 -7.77 13.99
N PHE A 79 -31.75 -6.57 13.94
CA PHE A 79 -31.03 -5.35 13.56
C PHE A 79 -29.87 -5.03 14.52
N ILE A 80 -30.08 -5.11 15.83
CA ILE A 80 -29.03 -4.88 16.85
C ILE A 80 -27.89 -5.90 16.69
N LYS A 81 -28.20 -7.17 16.43
CA LYS A 81 -27.20 -8.22 16.19
C LYS A 81 -26.35 -7.91 14.94
N VAL A 82 -26.98 -7.49 13.84
CA VAL A 82 -26.29 -7.12 12.60
C VAL A 82 -25.43 -5.88 12.79
N TYR A 83 -25.92 -4.88 13.52
CA TYR A 83 -25.17 -3.66 13.84
C TYR A 83 -23.91 -3.97 14.66
N PHE A 84 -24.04 -4.85 15.66
CA PHE A 84 -22.90 -5.33 16.46
C PHE A 84 -21.81 -6.01 15.61
N VAL A 85 -22.21 -6.90 14.70
CA VAL A 85 -21.27 -7.56 13.79
C VAL A 85 -20.61 -6.55 12.86
N THR A 86 -21.38 -5.58 12.36
CA THR A 86 -20.88 -4.48 11.52
C THR A 86 -19.78 -3.68 12.23
N GLU A 87 -19.97 -3.30 13.48
CA GLU A 87 -18.96 -2.53 14.23
C GLU A 87 -17.66 -3.32 14.46
N LEU A 88 -17.75 -4.63 14.73
CA LEU A 88 -16.57 -5.50 14.87
C LEU A 88 -15.81 -5.63 13.55
N ILE A 89 -16.51 -5.91 12.45
CA ILE A 89 -15.90 -6.03 11.12
C ILE A 89 -15.24 -4.71 10.73
N ARG A 90 -15.92 -3.58 10.98
CA ARG A 90 -15.39 -2.24 10.69
C ARG A 90 -14.10 -1.96 11.45
N ALA A 91 -14.07 -2.24 12.75
CA ALA A 91 -12.89 -2.02 13.58
C ALA A 91 -11.68 -2.83 13.06
N CYS A 92 -11.90 -4.11 12.73
CA CYS A 92 -10.87 -4.96 12.14
C CYS A 92 -10.40 -4.46 10.76
N ALA A 93 -11.34 -4.09 9.88
CA ALA A 93 -11.03 -3.60 8.54
C ALA A 93 -10.19 -2.33 8.58
N MET A 94 -10.61 -1.32 9.36
CA MET A 94 -9.91 -0.06 9.49
C MET A 94 -8.53 -0.23 10.11
N GLY A 95 -8.39 -1.09 11.13
CA GLY A 95 -7.10 -1.43 11.70
C GLY A 95 -6.13 -1.98 10.64
N LEU A 96 -6.55 -3.00 9.87
CA LEU A 96 -5.72 -3.62 8.83
C LEU A 96 -5.35 -2.63 7.71
N ILE A 97 -6.29 -1.80 7.26
CA ILE A 97 -6.06 -0.79 6.23
C ILE A 97 -5.03 0.23 6.70
N LYS A 98 -5.22 0.82 7.89
CA LYS A 98 -4.31 1.82 8.45
C LYS A 98 -2.90 1.24 8.59
N ILE A 99 -2.76 0.04 9.15
CA ILE A 99 -1.46 -0.64 9.27
C ILE A 99 -0.84 -0.88 7.89
N SER A 100 -1.63 -1.30 6.90
CA SER A 100 -1.13 -1.51 5.54
C SER A 100 -0.61 -0.22 4.90
N ILE A 101 -1.30 0.92 5.09
CA ILE A 101 -0.84 2.23 4.61
C ILE A 101 0.49 2.60 5.29
N LEU A 102 0.59 2.41 6.60
CA LEU A 102 1.82 2.66 7.35
C LEU A 102 2.99 1.79 6.86
N LEU A 103 2.79 0.50 6.60
CA LEU A 103 3.83 -0.38 6.06
C LEU A 103 4.25 0.04 4.65
N LEU A 104 3.29 0.46 3.81
CA LEU A 104 3.57 1.00 2.49
C LEU A 104 4.40 2.29 2.58
N TYR A 105 4.09 3.17 3.53
CA TYR A 105 4.85 4.38 3.82
C TYR A 105 6.28 4.07 4.28
N VAL A 106 6.47 3.13 5.19
CA VAL A 106 7.80 2.67 5.61
C VAL A 106 8.57 2.08 4.44
N ARG A 107 7.91 1.40 3.50
CA ARG A 107 8.54 0.87 2.29
C ARG A 107 9.01 1.97 1.34
N ILE A 108 8.25 3.07 1.22
CA ILE A 108 8.56 4.19 0.32
C ILE A 108 9.63 5.11 0.93
N PHE A 109 9.46 5.49 2.19
CA PHE A 109 10.29 6.49 2.89
C PHE A 109 11.26 5.88 3.92
N GLY A 110 11.40 4.56 3.93
CA GLY A 110 12.21 3.78 4.88
C GLY A 110 13.68 4.20 5.05
N PRO A 111 14.37 4.79 4.04
CA PRO A 111 15.71 5.35 4.25
C PRO A 111 15.77 6.48 5.30
N LEU A 112 14.66 7.17 5.56
CA LEU A 112 14.58 8.25 6.53
C LEU A 112 14.35 7.69 7.94
N ARG A 113 15.37 7.74 8.80
CA ARG A 113 15.30 7.18 10.17
C ARG A 113 14.18 7.80 11.01
N TYR A 114 14.01 9.13 10.95
CA TYR A 114 12.94 9.81 11.71
C TYR A 114 11.55 9.32 11.27
N PHE A 115 11.34 9.18 9.96
CA PHE A 115 10.08 8.75 9.38
C PHE A 115 9.71 7.35 9.86
N ARG A 116 10.70 6.44 9.82
CA ARG A 116 10.52 5.06 10.25
C ARG A 116 10.13 4.95 11.72
N ILE A 117 10.76 5.75 12.60
CA ILE A 117 10.44 5.76 14.04
C ILE A 117 9.00 6.26 14.26
N LEU A 118 8.62 7.37 13.62
CA LEU A 118 7.26 7.91 13.73
C LEU A 118 6.21 6.93 13.20
N ALA A 119 6.47 6.30 12.05
CA ALA A 119 5.59 5.31 11.47
C ALA A 119 5.41 4.08 12.38
N TYR A 120 6.48 3.53 12.96
CA TYR A 120 6.33 2.38 13.87
C TYR A 120 5.57 2.74 15.15
N ASN A 121 5.80 3.93 15.72
CA ASN A 121 5.05 4.38 16.90
C ASN A 121 3.56 4.56 16.59
N LEU A 122 3.22 5.22 15.48
CA LEU A 122 1.83 5.39 15.04
C LEU A 122 1.18 4.05 14.70
N GLY A 123 1.93 3.13 14.10
CA GLY A 123 1.48 1.77 13.81
C GLY A 123 1.19 0.98 15.06
N ALA A 124 2.08 1.00 16.05
CA ALA A 124 1.90 0.35 17.34
C ALA A 124 0.67 0.91 18.09
N PHE A 125 0.51 2.24 18.09
CA PHE A 125 -0.67 2.89 18.64
C PHE A 125 -1.96 2.45 17.94
N THR A 126 -1.96 2.42 16.60
CA THR A 126 -3.12 2.01 15.80
C THR A 126 -3.50 0.55 16.07
N VAL A 127 -2.52 -0.36 16.16
CA VAL A 127 -2.76 -1.77 16.49
C VAL A 127 -3.36 -1.90 17.88
N ALA A 128 -2.75 -1.26 18.88
CA ALA A 128 -3.24 -1.32 20.26
C ALA A 128 -4.67 -0.77 20.36
N PHE A 129 -4.94 0.36 19.72
CA PHE A 129 -6.27 0.96 19.69
C PHE A 129 -7.30 0.07 18.99
N ALA A 130 -6.98 -0.50 17.84
CA ALA A 130 -7.88 -1.42 17.14
C ALA A 130 -8.22 -2.65 17.98
N ILE A 131 -7.23 -3.23 18.67
CA ILE A 131 -7.44 -4.35 19.60
C ILE A 131 -8.39 -3.93 20.73
N ILE A 132 -8.14 -2.80 21.39
CA ILE A 132 -9.00 -2.28 22.46
C ILE A 132 -10.44 -2.11 21.96
N VAL A 133 -10.64 -1.49 20.80
CA VAL A 133 -11.97 -1.27 20.24
C VAL A 133 -12.68 -2.60 19.97
N VAL A 134 -12.00 -3.59 19.40
CA VAL A 134 -12.60 -4.92 19.14
C VAL A 134 -13.04 -5.60 20.44
N PHE A 135 -12.18 -5.61 21.47
CA PHE A 135 -12.52 -6.22 22.75
C PHE A 135 -13.64 -5.47 23.47
N VAL A 136 -13.59 -4.14 23.51
CA VAL A 136 -14.63 -3.35 24.16
C VAL A 136 -15.96 -3.48 23.42
N CYS A 137 -15.97 -3.45 22.08
CA CYS A 137 -17.17 -3.73 21.30
C CYS A 137 -17.72 -5.13 21.60
N ALA A 138 -16.88 -6.17 21.60
CA ALA A 138 -17.31 -7.54 21.83
C ALA A 138 -17.88 -7.78 23.24
N PHE A 139 -17.35 -7.07 24.24
CA PHE A 139 -17.71 -7.22 25.67
C PHE A 139 -18.37 -5.97 26.25
N GLN A 140 -19.04 -5.15 25.43
CA GLN A 140 -19.64 -3.89 25.89
C GLN A 140 -20.75 -4.07 26.91
N CYS A 141 -21.38 -5.25 26.93
CA CYS A 141 -22.37 -5.64 27.93
C CYS A 141 -21.98 -6.97 28.59
N LEU A 142 -22.26 -7.10 29.89
CA LEU A 142 -22.13 -8.33 30.66
C LEU A 142 -23.48 -8.71 31.27
N PRO A 143 -24.03 -9.90 30.95
CA PRO A 143 -23.59 -10.83 29.89
C PRO A 143 -23.76 -10.22 28.48
N VAL A 144 -23.00 -10.71 27.48
CA VAL A 144 -23.05 -10.18 26.09
C VAL A 144 -24.48 -10.20 25.52
N ALA A 145 -25.27 -11.20 25.89
CA ALA A 145 -26.67 -11.32 25.49
C ALA A 145 -27.55 -10.13 25.93
N TYR A 146 -27.16 -9.41 27.00
CA TYR A 146 -27.89 -8.24 27.50
C TYR A 146 -27.96 -7.09 26.49
N GLN A 147 -27.10 -7.11 25.48
CA GLN A 147 -27.09 -6.11 24.42
C GLN A 147 -28.35 -6.16 23.54
N TRP A 148 -28.86 -7.36 23.25
CA TRP A 148 -30.06 -7.54 22.41
C TRP A 148 -31.26 -8.08 23.20
N ASP A 149 -31.05 -8.51 24.44
CA ASP A 149 -32.11 -8.93 25.36
C ASP A 149 -32.01 -8.17 26.69
N ARG A 150 -32.78 -7.09 26.81
CA ARG A 150 -32.82 -6.23 28.00
C ARG A 150 -33.61 -6.84 29.17
N THR A 151 -34.21 -8.02 28.99
CA THR A 151 -34.99 -8.69 30.04
C THR A 151 -34.11 -9.45 31.04
N ILE A 152 -32.82 -9.65 30.74
CA ILE A 152 -31.88 -10.33 31.62
C ILE A 152 -31.60 -9.46 32.86
N GLU A 153 -31.94 -9.98 34.03
CA GLU A 153 -31.72 -9.32 35.31
C GLU A 153 -30.23 -9.17 35.64
N GLY A 154 -29.85 -8.03 36.22
CA GLY A 154 -28.46 -7.74 36.62
C GLY A 154 -27.50 -7.45 35.46
N GLY A 155 -28.00 -7.36 34.22
CA GLY A 155 -27.20 -6.97 33.06
C GLY A 155 -26.70 -5.53 33.15
N ARG A 156 -25.43 -5.31 32.80
CA ARG A 156 -24.81 -3.98 32.75
C ARG A 156 -24.08 -3.78 31.43
N CYS A 157 -24.14 -2.56 30.89
CA CYS A 157 -23.38 -2.16 29.71
C CYS A 157 -22.51 -0.95 30.04
N ILE A 158 -21.42 -0.79 29.29
CA ILE A 158 -20.67 0.47 29.27
C ILE A 158 -21.53 1.57 28.65
N ASP A 159 -21.13 2.82 28.88
CA ASP A 159 -21.71 3.95 28.15
C ASP A 159 -21.30 3.88 26.67
N SER A 160 -22.17 3.29 25.85
CA SER A 160 -21.96 3.13 24.40
C SER A 160 -21.74 4.48 23.72
N TRP A 161 -22.44 5.52 24.16
CA TRP A 161 -22.28 6.86 23.60
C TRP A 161 -20.87 7.37 23.80
N LEU A 162 -20.40 7.37 25.06
CA LEU A 162 -19.07 7.87 25.40
C LEU A 162 -17.99 7.07 24.67
N PHE A 163 -18.15 5.75 24.61
CA PHE A 163 -17.22 4.88 23.91
C PHE A 163 -17.12 5.21 22.41
N PHE A 164 -18.25 5.33 21.70
CA PHE A 164 -18.24 5.66 20.27
C PHE A 164 -17.74 7.09 20.00
N ALA A 165 -18.06 8.06 20.88
CA ALA A 165 -17.59 9.44 20.74
C ALA A 165 -16.08 9.54 20.89
N VAL A 166 -15.52 8.95 21.95
CA VAL A 166 -14.07 8.89 22.17
C VAL A 166 -13.39 8.11 21.03
N GLY A 167 -13.99 6.98 20.63
CA GLY A 167 -13.48 6.17 19.53
C GLY A 167 -13.38 6.94 18.21
N ALA A 168 -14.43 7.69 17.87
CA ALA A 168 -14.47 8.52 16.67
C ALA A 168 -13.43 9.66 16.71
N CYS A 169 -13.19 10.28 17.87
CA CYS A 169 -12.12 11.26 18.03
C CYS A 169 -10.74 10.65 17.73
N PHE A 170 -10.45 9.47 18.29
CA PHE A 170 -9.18 8.79 18.02
C PHE A 170 -9.04 8.35 16.56
N ASP A 171 -10.12 7.87 15.93
CA ASP A 171 -10.11 7.52 14.51
C ASP A 171 -9.73 8.72 13.64
N VAL A 172 -10.33 9.90 13.87
CA VAL A 172 -9.99 11.16 13.18
C VAL A 172 -8.54 11.56 13.44
N LEU A 173 -8.06 11.47 14.69
CA LEU A 173 -6.68 11.82 15.04
C LEU A 173 -5.66 10.93 14.31
N VAL A 174 -5.92 9.63 14.24
CA VAL A 174 -5.04 8.69 13.52
C VAL A 174 -5.05 8.97 12.02
N ASP A 175 -6.21 9.30 11.45
CA ASP A 175 -6.33 9.64 10.02
C ASP A 175 -5.57 10.92 9.68
N LEU A 176 -5.67 11.96 10.52
CA LEU A 176 -4.88 13.18 10.38
C LEU A 176 -3.39 12.91 10.54
N ALA A 177 -3.00 12.10 11.52
CA ALA A 177 -1.60 11.73 11.73
C ALA A 177 -1.04 10.99 10.51
N LEU A 178 -1.80 10.07 9.91
CA LEU A 178 -1.44 9.36 8.69
C LEU A 178 -1.25 10.31 7.50
N LEU A 179 -2.12 11.31 7.38
CA LEU A 179 -2.08 12.30 6.30
C LEU A 179 -0.90 13.28 6.45
N ILE A 180 -0.58 13.68 7.68
CA ILE A 180 0.53 14.60 7.98
C ILE A 180 1.88 13.91 7.88
N LEU A 181 1.98 12.63 8.27
CA LEU A 181 3.23 11.88 8.33
C LEU A 181 4.12 11.97 7.06
N PRO A 182 3.61 11.78 5.82
CA PRO A 182 4.42 11.87 4.61
C PRO A 182 4.74 13.30 4.15
N LEU A 183 4.04 14.33 4.62
CA LEU A 183 4.21 15.71 4.10
C LEU A 183 5.65 16.25 4.28
N PRO A 184 6.29 16.16 5.45
CA PRO A 184 7.65 16.64 5.62
C PRO A 184 8.68 15.88 4.77
N ALA A 185 8.44 14.58 4.55
CA ALA A 185 9.30 13.76 3.71
C ALA A 185 9.19 14.15 2.23
N ILE A 186 7.97 14.45 1.76
CA ILE A 186 7.71 14.87 0.38
C ILE A 186 8.35 16.22 0.08
N TRP A 187 8.33 17.16 1.03
CA TRP A 187 8.87 18.51 0.81
C TRP A 187 10.40 18.53 0.70
N LYS A 188 11.08 17.58 1.34
CA LYS A 188 12.54 17.50 1.37
C LYS A 188 13.13 16.59 0.30
N LEU A 189 12.32 15.73 -0.33
CA LEU A 189 12.82 14.65 -1.19
C LEU A 189 12.45 14.87 -2.66
N GLN A 190 13.46 14.88 -3.54
CA GLN A 190 13.27 14.96 -4.98
C GLN A 190 12.72 13.64 -5.52
N LEU A 191 11.39 13.54 -5.60
CA LEU A 191 10.69 12.35 -6.10
C LEU A 191 10.43 12.44 -7.61
N SER A 192 10.47 11.29 -8.28
CA SER A 192 10.03 11.18 -9.68
C SER A 192 8.56 11.59 -9.84
N ILE A 193 8.19 12.15 -11.01
CA ILE A 193 6.81 12.61 -11.30
C ILE A 193 5.78 11.52 -11.02
N LEU A 194 6.06 10.27 -11.40
CA LEU A 194 5.14 9.15 -11.15
C LEU A 194 4.96 8.85 -9.66
N GLN A 195 6.02 8.97 -8.84
CA GLN A 195 5.89 8.82 -7.39
C GLN A 195 5.13 9.98 -6.77
N LYS A 196 5.38 11.20 -7.25
CA LYS A 196 4.67 12.40 -6.81
C LYS A 196 3.16 12.28 -7.10
N LEU A 197 2.78 11.80 -8.29
CA LEU A 197 1.37 11.59 -8.65
C LEU A 197 0.70 10.53 -7.77
N SER A 198 1.36 9.39 -7.53
CA SER A 198 0.83 8.38 -6.62
C SER A 198 0.62 8.94 -5.21
N LEU A 199 1.55 9.74 -4.70
CA LEU A 199 1.44 10.34 -3.37
C LEU A 199 0.32 11.37 -3.28
N ILE A 200 0.15 12.21 -4.30
CA ILE A 200 -0.99 13.14 -4.39
C ILE A 200 -2.31 12.36 -4.36
N ALA A 201 -2.38 11.25 -5.11
CA ALA A 201 -3.61 10.45 -5.16
C ALA A 201 -3.91 9.75 -3.82
N ILE A 202 -2.89 9.25 -3.10
CA ILE A 202 -3.08 8.76 -1.71
C ILE A 202 -3.55 9.89 -0.80
N PHE A 203 -2.96 11.08 -0.91
CA PHE A 203 -3.31 12.22 -0.07
C PHE A 203 -4.75 12.68 -0.32
N CYS A 204 -5.20 12.73 -1.57
CA CYS A 204 -6.59 13.03 -1.92
C CYS A 204 -7.57 11.98 -1.39
N LEU A 205 -7.26 10.68 -1.49
CA LEU A 205 -8.14 9.66 -0.93
C LEU A 205 -8.08 9.65 0.62
N GLY A 206 -6.92 9.89 1.21
CA GLY A 206 -6.75 10.00 2.66
C GLY A 206 -7.45 11.21 3.26
N SER A 207 -7.52 12.33 2.54
CA SER A 207 -8.31 13.48 2.97
C SER A 207 -9.80 13.19 2.90
N LEU A 208 -10.26 12.45 1.88
CA LEU A 208 -11.65 11.98 1.80
C LEU A 208 -12.01 11.04 2.96
N THR A 209 -11.16 10.09 3.32
CA THR A 209 -11.43 9.21 4.48
C THR A 209 -11.46 10.00 5.79
N CYS A 210 -10.59 11.00 5.96
CA CYS A 210 -10.61 11.88 7.11
C CYS A 210 -11.93 12.69 7.21
N VAL A 211 -12.45 13.17 6.08
CA VAL A 211 -13.77 13.84 6.04
C VAL A 211 -14.87 12.88 6.47
N PHE A 212 -14.82 11.61 6.06
CA PHE A 212 -15.84 10.63 6.45
C PHE A 212 -15.78 10.29 7.94
N SER A 213 -14.58 10.12 8.48
CA SER A 213 -14.36 9.98 9.92
C SER A 213 -14.89 11.19 10.71
N LEU A 214 -14.74 12.41 10.18
CA LEU A 214 -15.30 13.62 10.80
C LEU A 214 -16.83 13.66 10.74
N ILE A 215 -17.43 13.33 9.60
CA ILE A 215 -18.90 13.21 9.47
C ILE A 215 -19.43 12.20 10.49
N ARG A 216 -18.73 11.08 10.66
CA ARG A 216 -19.10 10.06 11.65
C ARG A 216 -18.99 10.60 13.09
N LEU A 217 -17.92 11.33 13.42
CA LEU A 217 -17.80 11.97 14.73
C LEU A 217 -18.97 12.93 15.00
N ILE A 218 -19.32 13.78 14.03
CA ILE A 218 -20.45 14.70 14.14
C ILE A 218 -21.76 13.92 14.33
N ALA A 219 -21.96 12.86 13.55
CA ALA A 219 -23.15 12.04 13.62
C ALA A 219 -23.28 11.25 14.92
N VAL A 220 -22.15 10.78 15.47
CA VAL A 220 -22.11 10.30 16.85
C VAL A 220 -22.55 11.45 17.72
N VAL A 221 -21.80 12.56 17.86
CA VAL A 221 -22.08 13.68 18.78
C VAL A 221 -23.50 14.29 18.69
N GLN A 222 -24.14 14.29 17.53
CA GLN A 222 -25.53 14.73 17.38
C GLN A 222 -26.56 13.67 17.76
N GLY A 223 -26.22 12.39 17.63
CA GLY A 223 -27.11 11.25 17.93
C GLY A 223 -27.55 11.13 19.40
N LYS A 224 -26.97 11.91 20.32
CA LYS A 224 -27.40 11.99 21.73
C LYS A 224 -28.63 12.87 21.92
N ASP A 225 -28.81 13.87 21.05
CA ASP A 225 -29.80 14.92 21.25
C ASP A 225 -31.00 14.83 20.27
N VAL A 226 -30.94 13.96 19.25
CA VAL A 226 -31.98 13.86 18.20
C VAL A 226 -32.74 12.52 18.29
N PRO A 227 -34.04 12.51 18.65
CA PRO A 227 -34.81 11.27 18.89
C PRO A 227 -35.14 10.45 17.63
N ASP A 228 -35.13 11.05 16.45
CA ASP A 228 -35.66 10.39 15.25
C ASP A 228 -34.85 10.73 14.00
N SER A 229 -34.08 9.78 13.47
CA SER A 229 -33.85 9.73 12.02
C SER A 229 -33.15 8.42 11.61
N THR A 230 -33.93 7.36 11.45
CA THR A 230 -33.46 6.17 10.71
C THR A 230 -33.06 6.51 9.26
N SER A 231 -33.53 7.64 8.72
CA SER A 231 -33.06 8.22 7.45
C SER A 231 -31.59 8.63 7.52
N THR A 232 -31.16 9.20 8.65
CA THR A 232 -29.76 9.57 8.92
C THR A 232 -28.92 8.30 9.15
N LEU A 233 -29.48 7.26 9.78
CA LEU A 233 -28.81 5.95 9.88
C LEU A 233 -28.55 5.30 8.51
N GLY A 234 -29.48 5.43 7.56
CA GLY A 234 -29.30 4.92 6.21
C GLY A 234 -28.13 5.57 5.46
N ILE A 235 -27.97 6.90 5.58
CA ILE A 235 -26.83 7.58 4.95
C ILE A 235 -25.52 7.26 5.66
N LEU A 236 -25.53 7.18 7.00
CA LEU A 236 -24.39 6.76 7.81
C LEU A 236 -23.89 5.37 7.46
N ALA A 237 -24.80 4.44 7.15
CA ALA A 237 -24.42 3.09 6.75
C ALA A 237 -23.68 3.06 5.40
N ILE A 238 -24.11 3.88 4.42
CA ILE A 238 -23.37 4.03 3.15
C ILE A 238 -21.96 4.54 3.42
N TRP A 239 -21.82 5.58 4.24
CA TRP A 239 -20.51 6.14 4.60
C TRP A 239 -19.64 5.12 5.34
N SER A 240 -20.21 4.34 6.25
CA SER A 240 -19.51 3.36 7.06
C SER A 240 -18.91 2.21 6.25
N THR A 241 -19.54 1.82 5.14
CA THR A 241 -18.99 0.84 4.19
C THR A 241 -18.05 1.48 3.18
N ALA A 242 -18.33 2.72 2.76
CA ALA A 242 -17.51 3.41 1.79
C ALA A 242 -16.11 3.75 2.32
N GLU A 243 -16.01 4.11 3.60
CA GLU A 243 -14.77 4.45 4.27
C GLU A 243 -13.69 3.35 4.18
N PRO A 244 -13.91 2.09 4.63
CA PRO A 244 -12.91 1.04 4.50
C PRO A 244 -12.61 0.67 3.04
N CYS A 245 -13.61 0.72 2.15
CA CYS A 245 -13.38 0.44 0.73
C CYS A 245 -12.49 1.49 0.06
N LEU A 246 -12.67 2.78 0.37
CA LEU A 246 -11.78 3.84 -0.11
C LEU A 246 -10.38 3.74 0.49
N GLY A 247 -10.28 3.31 1.75
CA GLY A 247 -9.00 2.99 2.38
C GLY A 247 -8.26 1.85 1.69
N ILE A 248 -8.97 0.81 1.24
CA ILE A 248 -8.40 -0.27 0.41
C ILE A 248 -7.90 0.32 -0.92
N VAL A 249 -8.73 1.10 -1.61
CA VAL A 249 -8.37 1.71 -2.90
C VAL A 249 -7.13 2.60 -2.75
N SER A 250 -7.08 3.45 -1.71
CA SER A 250 -5.95 4.37 -1.45
C SER A 250 -4.65 3.64 -1.21
N THR A 251 -4.71 2.50 -0.51
CA THR A 251 -3.55 1.65 -0.28
C THR A 251 -3.05 1.00 -1.58
N CYS A 252 -3.93 0.69 -2.53
CA CYS A 252 -3.58 0.06 -3.80
C CYS A 252 -2.92 1.03 -4.80
N LEU A 253 -3.27 2.31 -4.80
CA LEU A 253 -2.79 3.29 -5.80
C LEU A 253 -1.27 3.33 -6.02
N PRO A 254 -0.40 3.30 -4.99
CA PRO A 254 1.05 3.45 -5.19
C PRO A 254 1.67 2.23 -5.86
N THR A 255 0.95 1.10 -5.84
CA THR A 255 1.41 -0.13 -6.44
C THR A 255 1.18 -0.18 -7.94
N TYR A 256 0.40 0.73 -8.52
CA TYR A 256 0.07 0.70 -9.95
C TYR A 256 1.16 1.29 -10.86
N LYS A 257 2.20 1.92 -10.30
CA LYS A 257 3.34 2.48 -11.06
C LYS A 257 3.85 1.58 -12.20
N PRO A 258 4.19 0.28 -12.01
CA PRO A 258 4.66 -0.58 -13.10
C PRO A 258 3.59 -0.87 -14.16
N LEU A 259 2.31 -0.92 -13.79
CA LEU A 259 1.21 -1.10 -14.74
C LEU A 259 1.09 0.12 -15.66
N PHE A 260 1.17 1.31 -15.08
CA PHE A 260 1.19 2.54 -15.87
C PHE A 260 2.37 2.58 -16.84
N ILE A 261 3.57 2.19 -16.41
CA ILE A 261 4.74 2.13 -17.30
C ILE A 261 4.52 1.10 -18.42
N LYS A 262 3.95 -0.08 -18.13
CA LYS A 262 3.73 -1.11 -19.15
C LYS A 262 2.65 -0.73 -20.17
N VAL A 263 1.56 -0.11 -19.71
CA VAL A 263 0.41 0.27 -20.56
C VAL A 263 0.68 1.56 -21.35
N PHE A 264 1.29 2.56 -20.71
CA PHE A 264 1.52 3.89 -21.33
C PHE A 264 2.93 4.10 -21.86
N GLY A 265 3.91 3.28 -21.44
CA GLY A 265 5.30 3.36 -21.92
C GLY A 265 5.52 2.91 -23.37
N HIS A 266 4.48 2.42 -24.05
CA HIS A 266 4.53 2.03 -25.47
C HIS A 266 4.14 3.15 -26.46
N LYS A 267 3.89 4.38 -26.00
CA LYS A 267 3.59 5.51 -26.90
C LYS A 267 4.61 6.64 -26.76
N LYS A 268 5.76 6.47 -27.45
CA LYS A 268 6.52 7.60 -28.01
C LYS A 268 7.52 7.21 -29.11
N ASP A 269 7.04 6.53 -30.15
CA ASP A 269 7.59 6.74 -31.50
C ASP A 269 6.60 7.64 -32.25
N ILE A 270 6.56 8.92 -31.88
CA ILE A 270 6.01 9.94 -32.77
C ILE A 270 7.07 10.13 -33.84
N GLY A 271 6.91 9.41 -34.95
CA GLY A 271 7.72 9.62 -36.14
C GLY A 271 7.61 11.07 -36.59
N SER A 272 8.74 11.79 -36.58
CA SER A 272 8.88 13.01 -37.36
C SER A 272 8.67 12.68 -38.84
N PRO A 273 7.84 13.43 -39.57
CA PRO A 273 7.73 13.27 -41.01
C PRO A 273 8.96 13.88 -41.68
N GLY A 274 9.70 13.05 -42.42
CA GLY A 274 10.65 13.51 -43.43
C GLY A 274 12.10 13.12 -43.20
N ALA A 275 12.51 12.03 -43.83
CA ALA A 275 13.71 11.98 -44.70
C ALA A 275 13.77 10.61 -45.37
N ASN A 276 13.41 10.57 -46.65
CA ASN A 276 13.74 9.46 -47.54
C ASN A 276 15.26 9.39 -47.67
N ILE A 277 15.90 8.37 -47.07
CA ILE A 277 17.19 7.88 -47.54
C ILE A 277 17.14 6.35 -47.54
N SER A 278 16.92 5.82 -48.74
CA SER A 278 17.14 4.43 -49.09
C SER A 278 18.64 4.17 -49.17
N ILE A 279 19.22 3.39 -48.24
CA ILE A 279 20.43 2.61 -48.50
C ILE A 279 20.29 1.26 -47.79
N GLY A 280 20.25 0.20 -48.61
CA GLY A 280 20.16 -1.17 -48.15
C GLY A 280 21.43 -1.67 -47.46
N GLY A 281 21.26 -2.64 -46.58
CA GLY A 281 22.37 -3.34 -45.95
C GLY A 281 21.87 -4.43 -45.01
N ASN A 282 21.76 -5.66 -45.53
CA ASN A 282 21.54 -6.86 -44.74
C ASN A 282 22.68 -7.03 -43.72
N SER A 283 22.39 -6.92 -42.42
CA SER A 283 23.32 -7.37 -41.37
C SER A 283 22.87 -8.73 -40.82
N THR A 284 23.35 -9.80 -41.46
CA THR A 284 23.42 -11.10 -40.81
C THR A 284 24.55 -11.04 -39.78
N PHE A 285 24.19 -11.15 -38.50
CA PHE A 285 25.12 -11.17 -37.38
C PHE A 285 25.95 -12.47 -37.40
N ARG A 286 27.13 -12.43 -38.04
CA ARG A 286 28.09 -13.54 -38.05
C ARG A 286 29.18 -13.29 -37.00
N ARG A 287 29.08 -13.96 -35.84
CA ARG A 287 30.17 -14.05 -34.86
C ARG A 287 31.36 -14.79 -35.48
N LYS A 288 32.44 -14.08 -35.78
CA LYS A 288 33.74 -14.67 -36.11
C LYS A 288 34.60 -14.65 -34.86
N PHE A 289 34.78 -15.80 -34.21
CA PHE A 289 35.81 -15.97 -33.20
C PHE A 289 37.18 -15.96 -33.89
N ASN A 290 38.06 -15.03 -33.50
CA ASN A 290 39.45 -15.04 -33.92
C ASN A 290 40.26 -15.92 -32.97
N LYS A 291 41.11 -16.80 -33.53
CA LYS A 291 41.83 -17.87 -32.82
C LYS A 291 43.08 -17.43 -32.05
N ASN A 292 43.35 -16.13 -31.93
CA ASN A 292 44.51 -15.63 -31.18
C ASN A 292 44.01 -14.73 -30.04
N GLY A 293 44.26 -15.17 -28.81
CA GLY A 293 43.80 -14.57 -27.55
C GLY A 293 44.36 -13.17 -27.27
N SER A 294 43.82 -12.17 -27.97
CA SER A 294 44.09 -10.76 -27.73
C SER A 294 42.79 -10.04 -27.38
N ARG A 295 42.85 -9.26 -26.30
CA ARG A 295 41.80 -8.39 -25.73
C ARG A 295 40.85 -7.77 -26.76
N VAL A 296 39.54 -7.94 -26.54
CA VAL A 296 38.51 -7.12 -27.19
C VAL A 296 38.53 -5.74 -26.55
N VAL A 297 39.07 -4.75 -27.27
CA VAL A 297 38.91 -3.33 -26.96
C VAL A 297 37.63 -2.88 -27.66
N LEU A 298 36.59 -2.57 -26.89
CA LEU A 298 35.39 -1.91 -27.43
C LEU A 298 35.69 -0.42 -27.56
N THR A 299 36.10 0.00 -28.74
CA THR A 299 36.12 1.42 -29.13
C THR A 299 34.79 1.77 -29.76
N SER A 300 33.92 2.51 -29.07
CA SER A 300 32.81 3.20 -29.73
C SER A 300 33.35 4.52 -30.28
N SER A 301 33.67 4.53 -31.57
CA SER A 301 33.93 5.78 -32.29
C SER A 301 32.59 6.42 -32.63
N THR A 302 32.27 7.54 -31.99
CA THR A 302 31.25 8.48 -32.47
C THR A 302 31.94 9.82 -32.70
N GLU A 303 32.35 10.06 -33.94
CA GLU A 303 32.61 11.38 -34.52
C GLU A 303 31.25 11.88 -35.05
N ASN A 304 30.66 13.04 -34.74
CA ASN A 304 31.19 14.33 -34.31
C ASN A 304 30.16 15.16 -33.52
N GLU A 305 30.72 15.89 -32.53
CA GLU A 305 30.42 17.22 -31.96
C GLU A 305 28.98 17.70 -31.74
N GLU A 306 28.56 17.82 -30.47
CA GLU A 306 28.61 19.05 -29.64
C GLU A 306 27.79 18.82 -28.33
N GLY A 307 28.39 19.10 -27.16
CA GLY A 307 27.65 19.54 -25.98
C GLY A 307 27.05 18.52 -24.99
N LEU A 308 27.77 18.36 -23.86
CA LEU A 308 27.28 18.16 -22.48
C LEU A 308 26.75 16.77 -21.99
N GLU A 309 27.20 16.42 -20.77
CA GLU A 309 26.73 15.38 -19.82
C GLU A 309 27.24 13.92 -20.01
N LEU A 310 27.70 13.15 -19.01
CA LEU A 310 27.70 13.25 -17.54
C LEU A 310 28.85 12.38 -16.98
N VAL A 311 29.57 12.93 -15.99
CA VAL A 311 30.67 12.29 -15.27
C VAL A 311 30.14 11.22 -14.31
N TYR A 312 30.54 9.96 -14.48
CA TYR A 312 30.47 8.95 -13.41
C TYR A 312 31.85 8.73 -12.78
N SER A 313 31.96 9.09 -11.50
CA SER A 313 33.17 9.06 -10.69
C SER A 313 33.66 7.63 -10.45
N ARG A 314 34.72 7.22 -11.16
CA ARG A 314 35.43 5.95 -10.96
C ARG A 314 36.61 6.15 -10.00
N LYS A 315 36.36 6.47 -8.73
CA LYS A 315 37.44 6.69 -7.73
C LYS A 315 37.86 5.45 -6.92
N ASN A 316 37.28 4.27 -7.13
CA ASN A 316 37.63 3.08 -6.34
C ASN A 316 37.78 1.78 -7.15
N LEU A 317 38.58 1.77 -8.22
CA LEU A 317 39.13 0.50 -8.72
C LEU A 317 40.65 0.55 -8.65
N MET A 318 41.23 -0.22 -7.72
CA MET A 318 42.66 -0.45 -7.62
C MET A 318 43.20 -1.08 -8.92
N PRO A 319 44.40 -0.71 -9.39
CA PRO A 319 45.03 -1.38 -10.51
C PRO A 319 45.54 -2.75 -10.06
N LEU A 320 45.05 -3.82 -10.69
CA LEU A 320 45.63 -5.16 -10.60
C LEU A 320 47.04 -5.14 -11.24
N LYS A 321 48.08 -5.09 -10.40
CA LYS A 321 49.46 -5.37 -10.81
C LYS A 321 49.63 -6.89 -10.88
N THR A 322 49.61 -7.44 -12.09
CA THR A 322 50.19 -8.78 -12.34
C THR A 322 51.69 -8.58 -12.52
N SER A 323 52.48 -9.06 -11.57
CA SER A 323 53.93 -9.20 -11.74
C SER A 323 54.22 -10.68 -11.98
N ALA A 324 54.72 -11.01 -13.17
CA ALA A 324 55.34 -12.29 -13.44
C ALA A 324 56.85 -12.06 -13.50
N ALA A 325 57.59 -12.57 -12.51
CA ALA A 325 59.04 -12.60 -12.52
C ALA A 325 59.48 -13.79 -13.37
N VAL A 326 60.18 -13.53 -14.49
CA VAL A 326 60.90 -14.55 -15.26
C VAL A 326 62.31 -14.62 -14.70
N ARG A 327 62.73 -15.80 -14.24
CA ARG A 327 64.12 -16.10 -13.87
C ARG A 327 64.47 -17.45 -14.50
N GLY A 328 65.46 -17.46 -15.38
CA GLY A 328 66.07 -18.69 -15.89
C GLY A 328 66.12 -18.80 -17.41
N ASP A 329 67.36 -18.77 -17.88
CA ASP A 329 67.95 -18.96 -19.20
C ASP A 329 67.40 -20.12 -20.07
N SER A 330 67.62 -20.01 -21.39
CA SER A 330 67.40 -20.96 -22.51
C SER A 330 66.00 -21.08 -23.18
N THR A 331 65.98 -20.83 -24.50
CA THR A 331 64.91 -21.14 -25.47
C THR A 331 65.19 -22.49 -26.16
N PRO A 332 64.27 -23.07 -26.98
CA PRO A 332 62.80 -23.12 -26.89
C PRO A 332 62.26 -24.55 -27.11
N GLN A 333 61.19 -24.97 -26.43
CA GLN A 333 60.33 -26.08 -26.90
C GLN A 333 58.99 -26.04 -26.17
N GLY A 334 57.91 -26.30 -26.91
CA GLY A 334 56.53 -26.13 -26.47
C GLY A 334 56.24 -26.90 -25.18
N LEU A 335 55.58 -26.24 -24.23
CA LEU A 335 55.06 -26.87 -23.04
C LEU A 335 53.68 -26.27 -22.74
N ASP A 336 52.65 -27.03 -23.10
CA ASP A 336 51.27 -26.78 -22.71
C ASP A 336 51.17 -26.86 -21.18
N ILE A 337 50.83 -25.75 -20.53
CA ILE A 337 50.57 -25.74 -19.09
C ILE A 337 49.11 -26.15 -18.88
N PRO A 338 48.81 -27.31 -18.27
CA PRO A 338 47.43 -27.76 -18.08
C PRO A 338 46.69 -26.85 -17.10
N ILE A 339 45.47 -26.45 -17.48
CA ILE A 339 44.57 -25.53 -16.75
C ILE A 339 44.27 -26.00 -15.30
N ASN A 340 44.53 -27.26 -14.97
CA ASN A 340 44.30 -27.83 -13.65
C ASN A 340 45.32 -27.41 -12.57
N SER A 341 46.39 -26.65 -12.88
CA SER A 341 47.37 -26.20 -11.88
C SER A 341 47.15 -24.77 -11.37
N ILE A 342 46.06 -24.09 -11.76
CA ILE A 342 45.76 -22.73 -11.30
C ILE A 342 44.92 -22.81 -10.02
N HIS A 343 45.58 -22.84 -8.86
CA HIS A 343 44.92 -22.63 -7.59
C HIS A 343 44.73 -21.13 -7.32
N VAL A 344 43.49 -20.64 -7.43
CA VAL A 344 43.12 -19.29 -7.00
C VAL A 344 42.94 -19.30 -5.48
N GLN A 345 43.91 -18.76 -4.73
CA GLN A 345 43.72 -18.50 -3.31
C GLN A 345 43.05 -17.15 -3.09
N THR A 346 41.77 -17.17 -2.70
CA THR A 346 41.08 -16.00 -2.12
C THR A 346 41.30 -15.97 -0.62
N LYS A 347 42.42 -15.39 -0.15
CA LYS A 347 42.56 -14.99 1.25
C LYS A 347 41.91 -13.63 1.46
N VAL A 348 40.71 -13.63 2.05
CA VAL A 348 40.07 -12.43 2.60
C VAL A 348 40.53 -12.30 4.06
N ASN A 349 41.52 -11.44 4.32
CA ASN A 349 41.87 -11.03 5.68
C ASN A 349 41.19 -9.69 5.98
N SER A 350 40.13 -9.72 6.78
CA SER A 350 39.51 -8.53 7.37
C SER A 350 40.11 -8.27 8.75
N SER A 351 41.06 -7.34 8.86
CA SER A 351 41.48 -6.75 10.14
C SER A 351 41.08 -5.28 10.15
N TRP A 352 40.00 -4.97 10.87
CA TRP A 352 39.56 -3.60 11.15
C TRP A 352 40.35 -3.08 12.37
N SER A 353 41.18 -2.06 12.16
CA SER A 353 41.78 -1.28 13.26
C SER A 353 40.89 -0.08 13.58
N HIS A 354 40.33 -0.08 14.78
CA HIS A 354 39.78 1.12 15.42
C HIS A 354 40.92 2.09 15.70
N ASN A 355 40.76 3.36 15.32
CA ASN A 355 41.51 4.45 15.93
C ASN A 355 40.52 5.47 16.51
N VAL A 356 40.93 5.92 17.69
CA VAL A 356 40.31 6.76 18.72
C VAL A 356 39.91 8.14 18.20
#